data_AF-A0A7C7T0H7-F1
#
_entry.id   AF-A0A7C7T0H7-F1
#
_cell.length_a   1.000
_cell.length_b   1.000
_cell.length_c   1.000
_cell.angle_alpha   90.00
_cell.angle_beta   90.00
_cell.angle_gamma   90.00
#
_symmetry.space_group_name_H-M   'P 1'
#
loop_
_entity.id
_entity.type
_entity.pdbx_description
1 polymer ?
#
loop_
_entity_poly.entity_id
_entity_poly.type
_entity_poly.pdbx_seq_one_letter_code
_entity_poly.pdbx_strand_id
1 'polypeptide(L)'
;MVVSRGLVRLDFSNGPRITVEGPARLELIDENRLVLHRGVVTATIPESAIGFVIDTDAAHVVDLGTSFGISVSDTGLTDVCVFEGEVQVSSPQMKRPDEKPRLLREGEAVRASKNSTSIDSVAYKTSQFENAWSVNSGVLQTTGSMRFVSPGPGFHPGNYEDNEHIVVFPERKGIISSETIRVDMVDPGEYAKSHYRDKPELPSGQRLTSYLLQLDAYPEGTNPNRKRNVRGQITFANPIVGVIMASRLLKESEVVFGNPEVEYPTPRAVEQRPEGDERPGFDSVILAADQRTLILDLKVAPQKLDQLRVLVETD
;
A
#
# COMPACT_ATOMS: atom_id res chain seq x y z
N MET A 1 -8.48 25.08 -1.46
CA MET A 1 -9.12 23.94 -2.16
C MET A 1 -10.07 23.22 -1.22
N VAL A 2 -11.20 22.74 -1.73
CA VAL A 2 -12.17 21.91 -0.97
C VAL A 2 -12.41 20.63 -1.75
N VAL A 3 -12.29 19.48 -1.08
CA VAL A 3 -12.61 18.16 -1.63
C VAL A 3 -13.83 17.65 -0.88
N SER A 4 -15.01 17.66 -1.50
CA SER A 4 -16.25 17.31 -0.79
C SER A 4 -16.42 15.81 -0.55
N ARG A 5 -15.89 14.97 -1.44
CA ARG A 5 -15.93 13.50 -1.37
C ARG A 5 -14.85 12.89 -2.27
N GLY A 6 -14.49 11.63 -2.00
CA GLY A 6 -13.55 10.86 -2.83
C GLY A 6 -12.09 11.23 -2.55
N LEU A 7 -11.20 10.76 -3.41
CA LEU A 7 -9.75 10.94 -3.30
C LEU A 7 -9.23 11.88 -4.38
N VAL A 8 -8.29 12.75 -4.02
CA VAL A 8 -7.55 13.60 -4.96
C VAL A 8 -6.07 13.40 -4.74
N ARG A 9 -5.34 13.02 -5.79
CA ARG A 9 -3.88 12.97 -5.77
C ARG A 9 -3.30 14.24 -6.37
N LEU A 10 -2.29 14.76 -5.70
CA LEU A 10 -1.50 15.92 -6.09
C LEU A 10 -0.06 15.44 -6.27
N ASP A 11 0.43 15.48 -7.51
CA ASP A 11 1.84 15.27 -7.82
C ASP A 11 2.52 16.63 -7.96
N PHE A 12 3.48 16.90 -7.09
CA PHE A 12 4.24 18.15 -7.09
C PHE A 12 5.44 18.05 -8.04
N SER A 13 5.84 19.17 -8.64
CA SER A 13 6.89 19.24 -9.66
C SER A 13 8.26 18.77 -9.18
N ASN A 14 8.54 18.88 -7.89
CA ASN A 14 9.75 18.45 -7.20
C ASN A 14 9.69 16.99 -6.70
N GLY A 15 8.59 16.26 -6.94
CA GLY A 15 8.45 14.83 -6.62
C GLY A 15 7.48 14.41 -5.51
N PRO A 16 7.15 15.23 -4.48
CA PRO A 16 6.14 14.89 -3.48
C PRO A 16 4.82 14.44 -4.09
N ARG A 17 4.27 13.37 -3.53
CA ARG A 17 2.95 12.85 -3.89
C ARG A 17 2.05 12.89 -2.67
N ILE A 18 0.99 13.68 -2.77
CA ILE A 18 0.04 13.90 -1.68
C ILE A 18 -1.34 13.41 -2.11
N THR A 19 -1.94 12.51 -1.35
CA THR A 19 -3.34 12.12 -1.54
C THR A 19 -4.21 12.73 -0.45
N VAL A 20 -5.32 13.32 -0.87
CA VAL A 20 -6.30 13.98 -0.01
C VAL A 20 -7.61 13.21 -0.08
N GLU A 21 -8.16 12.85 1.08
CA GLU A 21 -9.46 12.20 1.20
C GLU A 21 -10.53 13.20 1.66
N GLY A 22 -11.55 13.36 0.82
CA GLY A 22 -12.73 14.16 1.12
C GLY A 22 -13.65 13.47 2.14
N PRO A 23 -14.28 14.23 3.05
CA PRO A 23 -14.39 15.68 3.02
C PRO A 23 -13.16 16.40 3.62
N ALA A 24 -12.52 17.27 2.84
CA ALA A 24 -11.29 17.96 3.22
C ALA A 24 -11.26 19.44 2.77
N ARG A 25 -10.51 20.25 3.52
CA ARG A 25 -10.17 21.64 3.19
C ARG A 25 -8.67 21.83 3.39
N LEU A 26 -8.01 22.34 2.35
CA LEU A 26 -6.57 22.55 2.33
C LEU A 26 -6.20 23.74 1.45
N GLU A 27 -4.99 24.25 1.64
CA GLU A 27 -4.39 25.32 0.84
C GLU A 27 -3.02 24.86 0.34
N LEU A 28 -2.79 24.99 -0.97
CA LEU A 28 -1.49 24.77 -1.59
C LEU A 28 -0.74 26.10 -1.53
N ILE A 29 0.40 26.14 -0.85
CA ILE A 29 1.17 27.36 -0.66
C ILE A 29 2.22 27.46 -1.77
N ASP A 30 3.05 26.44 -1.90
CA ASP A 30 4.12 26.34 -2.89
C ASP A 30 4.52 24.87 -3.14
N GLU A 31 5.60 24.64 -3.87
CA GLU A 31 6.09 23.30 -4.22
C GLU A 31 6.59 22.47 -3.02
N ASN A 32 6.85 23.10 -1.87
CA ASN A 32 7.38 22.48 -0.67
C ASN A 32 6.41 22.55 0.51
N ARG A 33 5.20 23.13 0.34
CA ARG A 33 4.32 23.42 1.48
C ARG A 33 2.84 23.36 1.17
N LEU A 34 2.11 22.72 2.08
CA LEU A 34 0.65 22.63 2.12
C LEU A 34 0.12 22.95 3.51
N VAL A 35 -1.06 23.56 3.59
CA VAL A 35 -1.81 23.74 4.84
C VAL A 35 -3.06 22.89 4.81
N LEU A 36 -3.21 21.98 5.77
CA LEU A 36 -4.39 21.14 5.96
C LEU A 36 -5.26 21.71 7.09
N HIS A 37 -6.43 22.22 6.72
CA HIS A 37 -7.41 22.77 7.66
C HIS A 37 -8.34 21.70 8.23
N ARG A 38 -8.65 20.67 7.41
CA ARG A 38 -9.59 19.59 7.74
C ARG A 38 -9.42 18.44 6.77
N GLY A 39 -9.62 17.21 7.25
CA GLY A 39 -9.68 16.00 6.44
C GLY A 39 -8.43 15.13 6.62
N VAL A 40 -8.25 14.17 5.71
CA VAL A 40 -7.13 13.22 5.77
C VAL A 40 -6.20 13.45 4.58
N VAL A 41 -4.91 13.46 4.86
CA VAL A 41 -3.84 13.54 3.88
C VAL A 41 -2.83 12.43 4.13
N THR A 42 -2.39 11.77 3.06
CA THR A 42 -1.21 10.91 3.06
C THR A 42 -0.15 11.48 2.14
N ALA A 43 1.08 11.51 2.60
CA ALA A 43 2.23 12.04 1.87
C ALA A 43 3.23 10.92 1.61
N THR A 44 3.82 10.91 0.42
CA THR A 44 5.00 10.12 0.07
C THR A 44 6.02 11.06 -0.54
N ILE A 45 7.11 11.30 0.18
CA ILE A 45 8.12 12.29 -0.18
C ILE A 45 9.42 11.56 -0.58
N PRO A 46 9.90 11.73 -1.82
CA PRO A 46 11.18 11.16 -2.23
C PRO A 46 12.35 11.90 -1.57
N GLU A 47 13.52 11.25 -1.51
CA GLU A 47 14.75 11.86 -0.96
C GLU A 47 15.11 13.20 -1.61
N SER A 48 14.77 13.40 -2.89
CA SER A 48 15.01 14.65 -3.62
C SER A 48 14.17 15.84 -3.12
N ALA A 49 13.14 15.58 -2.31
CA ALA A 49 12.18 16.59 -1.82
C ALA A 49 12.05 16.60 -0.29
N ILE A 50 13.08 16.11 0.41
CA ILE A 50 13.19 16.19 1.87
C ILE A 50 12.99 17.64 2.33
N GLY A 51 12.24 17.82 3.42
CA GLY A 51 11.86 19.13 3.95
C GLY A 51 10.50 19.63 3.50
N PHE A 52 9.71 18.80 2.80
CA PHE A 52 8.31 19.12 2.50
C PHE A 52 7.52 19.33 3.79
N VAL A 53 6.71 20.39 3.82
CA VAL A 53 5.99 20.85 5.01
C VAL A 53 4.48 20.66 4.84
N ILE A 54 3.85 20.06 5.85
CA ILE A 54 2.40 20.10 6.02
C ILE A 54 2.08 20.78 7.34
N ASP A 55 1.41 21.93 7.25
CA ASP A 55 0.93 22.67 8.40
C ASP A 55 -0.54 22.37 8.70
N THR A 56 -0.87 22.41 9.98
CA THR A 56 -2.24 22.49 10.50
C THR A 56 -2.32 23.60 11.52
N ASP A 57 -3.53 23.93 11.98
CA ASP A 57 -3.73 24.85 13.11
C ASP A 57 -3.02 24.41 14.40
N ALA A 58 -2.70 23.11 14.53
CA ALA A 58 -2.16 22.50 15.74
C ALA A 58 -0.73 21.98 15.60
N ALA A 59 -0.24 21.73 14.38
CA ALA A 59 1.04 21.10 14.13
C ALA A 59 1.76 21.70 12.91
N HIS A 60 3.08 21.81 13.02
CA HIS A 60 4.00 22.02 11.91
C HIS A 60 4.76 20.71 11.68
N VAL A 61 4.53 20.08 10.54
CA VAL A 61 5.11 18.77 10.21
C VAL A 61 6.11 18.92 9.07
N VAL A 62 7.36 18.53 9.32
CA VAL A 62 8.46 18.57 8.34
C VAL A 62 8.89 17.15 8.02
N ASP A 63 8.85 16.81 6.75
CA ASP A 63 9.32 15.53 6.22
C ASP A 63 10.86 15.43 6.24
N LEU A 64 11.39 14.27 6.60
CA LEU A 64 12.82 13.94 6.54
C LEU A 64 13.13 12.82 5.51
N GLY A 65 12.25 12.59 4.54
CA GLY A 65 12.38 11.61 3.45
C GLY A 65 11.51 10.39 3.71
N THR A 66 10.19 10.55 3.64
CA THR A 66 9.28 9.64 4.37
C THR A 66 7.87 9.54 3.79
N SER A 67 7.18 8.48 4.22
CA SER A 67 5.75 8.32 4.03
C SER A 67 4.99 8.46 5.34
N PHE A 68 4.01 9.37 5.39
CA PHE A 68 3.27 9.69 6.60
C PHE A 68 1.83 10.14 6.32
N GLY A 69 0.98 10.07 7.33
CA GLY A 69 -0.42 10.49 7.30
C GLY A 69 -0.72 11.59 8.30
N ILE A 70 -1.55 12.55 7.91
CA ILE A 70 -2.09 13.60 8.78
C ILE A 70 -3.61 13.61 8.67
N SER A 71 -4.28 13.56 9.82
CA SER A 71 -5.74 13.71 9.91
C SER A 71 -6.07 14.90 10.78
N VAL A 72 -6.91 15.80 10.26
CA VAL A 72 -7.42 16.97 11.00
C VAL A 72 -8.92 16.84 11.14
N SER A 73 -9.39 16.67 12.38
CA SER A 73 -10.82 16.57 12.70
C SER A 73 -11.55 17.91 12.56
N ASP A 74 -12.88 17.87 12.61
CA ASP A 74 -13.73 19.08 12.69
C ASP A 74 -13.41 19.99 13.90
N THR A 75 -12.82 19.43 14.96
CA THR A 75 -12.42 20.18 16.16
C THR A 75 -11.00 20.73 16.09
N GLY A 76 -10.27 20.49 15.00
CA GLY A 76 -8.87 20.90 14.84
C GLY A 76 -7.88 20.01 15.60
N LEU A 77 -8.31 18.81 16.04
CA LEU A 77 -7.37 17.79 16.53
C LEU A 77 -6.60 17.25 15.34
N THR A 78 -5.27 17.26 15.45
CA THR A 78 -4.36 16.78 14.41
C THR A 78 -3.69 15.50 14.88
N ASP A 79 -3.89 14.41 14.13
CA ASP A 79 -3.14 13.17 14.29
C ASP A 79 -2.09 13.07 13.20
N VAL A 80 -0.84 12.81 13.58
CA VAL A 80 0.28 12.55 12.66
C VAL A 80 0.77 11.13 12.88
N CYS A 81 0.98 10.38 11.81
CA CYS A 81 1.29 8.96 11.82
C CYS A 81 2.38 8.65 10.79
N VAL A 82 3.50 8.05 11.20
CA VAL A 82 4.63 7.77 10.29
C VAL A 82 4.58 6.33 9.81
N PHE A 83 4.44 6.12 8.51
CA PHE A 83 4.36 4.79 7.89
C PHE A 83 5.73 4.21 7.59
N GLU A 84 6.68 5.03 7.13
CA GLU A 84 8.04 4.64 6.77
C GLU A 84 8.97 5.84 6.89
N GLY A 85 10.09 5.71 7.61
CA GLY A 85 11.09 6.76 7.78
C GLY A 85 10.86 7.66 9.00
N GLU A 86 11.12 8.96 8.88
CA GLU A 86 11.10 9.95 9.96
C GLU A 86 10.42 11.28 9.58
N VAL A 87 9.72 11.90 10.54
CA VAL A 87 9.20 13.27 10.44
C VAL A 87 9.50 14.06 11.70
N GLN A 88 9.58 15.39 11.59
CA GLN A 88 9.61 16.29 12.74
C GLN A 88 8.25 16.97 12.91
N VAL A 89 7.74 16.96 14.15
CA VAL A 89 6.49 17.64 14.52
C VAL A 89 6.75 18.67 15.59
N SER A 90 6.30 19.89 15.37
CA SER A 90 6.34 20.97 16.36
C SER A 90 5.00 21.71 16.45
N SER A 91 4.79 22.44 17.55
CA SER A 91 3.60 23.28 17.68
C SER A 91 3.82 24.59 16.90
N PRO A 92 2.85 25.05 16.08
CA PRO A 92 2.92 26.36 15.41
C PRO A 92 2.98 27.52 16.40
N GLN A 93 2.54 27.29 17.65
CA GLN A 93 2.56 28.27 18.74
C GLN A 93 3.90 28.29 19.49
N MET A 94 4.93 27.56 19.05
CA MET A 94 6.27 27.63 19.62
C MET A 94 6.79 29.07 19.60
N LYS A 95 6.79 29.70 20.78
CA LYS A 95 7.32 31.05 21.01
C LYS A 95 8.74 31.02 21.61
N ARG A 96 9.28 29.85 21.93
CA ARG A 96 10.57 29.70 22.61
C ARG A 96 11.58 29.02 21.69
N PRO A 97 12.76 29.62 21.44
CA PRO A 97 13.81 29.05 20.59
C PRO A 97 14.33 27.68 21.02
N ASP A 98 14.15 27.30 22.29
CA ASP A 98 14.74 26.08 22.88
C ASP A 98 13.80 24.86 22.87
N GLU A 99 12.54 25.03 22.47
CA GLU A 99 11.59 23.92 22.41
C GLU A 99 11.87 23.11 21.13
N LYS A 100 12.46 21.91 21.29
CA LYS A 100 12.91 21.10 20.16
C LYS A 100 11.72 20.44 19.46
N PRO A 101 11.71 20.39 18.12
CA PRO A 101 10.76 19.56 17.38
C PRO A 101 10.82 18.12 17.87
N ARG A 102 9.66 17.47 17.94
CA ARG A 102 9.55 16.06 18.27
C ARG A 102 9.82 15.24 17.02
N LEU A 103 10.87 14.42 17.04
CA LEU A 103 11.15 13.44 15.99
C LEU A 103 10.20 12.26 16.15
N LEU A 104 9.56 11.85 15.06
CA LEU A 104 8.77 10.63 14.97
C LEU A 104 9.40 9.71 13.95
N ARG A 105 9.46 8.44 14.29
CA ARG A 105 9.97 7.34 13.46
C ARG A 105 8.81 6.47 12.98
N GLU A 106 9.10 5.58 12.05
CA GLU A 106 8.17 4.54 11.62
C GLU A 106 7.42 3.90 12.79
N GLY A 107 6.09 3.83 12.66
CA GLY A 107 5.24 3.25 13.70
C GLY A 107 4.93 4.16 14.87
N GLU A 108 5.43 5.38 14.88
CA GLU A 108 5.09 6.36 15.89
C GLU A 108 3.94 7.25 15.41
N ALA A 109 3.09 7.62 16.35
CA ALA A 109 1.98 8.54 16.12
C ALA A 109 1.87 9.54 17.26
N VAL A 110 1.45 10.75 16.92
CA VAL A 110 1.17 11.81 17.90
C VAL A 110 -0.15 12.51 17.61
N ARG A 111 -0.67 13.13 18.64
CA ARG A 111 -1.82 14.03 18.58
C ARG A 111 -1.41 15.42 19.05
N ALA A 112 -1.82 16.42 18.29
CA ALA A 112 -1.71 17.82 18.64
C ALA A 112 -3.10 18.48 18.64
N SER A 113 -3.25 19.53 19.43
CA SER A 113 -4.49 20.32 19.52
C SER A 113 -4.15 21.80 19.46
N LYS A 114 -4.95 22.58 18.71
CA LYS A 114 -4.83 24.04 18.64
C LYS A 114 -4.81 24.72 20.01
N ASN A 115 -5.47 24.11 21.00
CA ASN A 115 -5.61 24.68 22.35
C ASN A 115 -4.50 24.23 23.31
N SER A 116 -3.51 23.47 22.84
CA SER A 116 -2.37 23.00 23.62
C SER A 116 -1.07 23.20 22.85
N THR A 117 0.03 23.43 23.56
CA THR A 117 1.37 23.33 22.98
C THR A 117 1.94 21.91 23.10
N SER A 118 1.25 21.01 23.84
CA SER A 118 1.65 19.61 23.96
C SER A 118 1.44 18.84 22.66
N ILE A 119 2.39 17.94 22.39
CA ILE A 119 2.31 16.94 21.32
C ILE A 119 2.37 15.58 22.01
N ASP A 120 1.21 14.96 22.16
CA ASP A 120 1.03 13.76 22.96
C ASP A 120 1.22 12.51 22.11
N SER A 121 1.93 11.51 22.62
CA SER A 121 2.03 10.20 21.94
C SER A 121 0.67 9.52 21.91
N VAL A 122 0.30 8.92 20.78
CA VAL A 122 -0.91 8.11 20.67
C VAL A 122 -0.58 6.74 20.07
N ALA A 123 -1.53 5.81 20.18
CA ALA A 123 -1.38 4.50 19.55
C ALA A 123 -1.31 4.66 18.02
N TYR A 124 -0.36 3.94 17.41
CA TYR A 124 -0.23 3.85 15.96
C TYR A 124 -1.47 3.16 15.36
N LYS A 125 -2.26 3.93 14.60
CA LYS A 125 -3.47 3.44 13.93
C LYS A 125 -3.49 3.98 12.51
N THR A 126 -3.48 3.07 11.54
CA THR A 126 -3.44 3.41 10.11
C THR A 126 -4.80 3.34 9.42
N SER A 127 -5.82 2.80 10.08
CA SER A 127 -7.15 2.57 9.49
C SER A 127 -7.79 3.82 8.88
N GLN A 128 -7.53 5.00 9.47
CA GLN A 128 -8.03 6.28 8.96
C GLN A 128 -7.32 6.78 7.69
N PHE A 129 -6.21 6.14 7.29
CA PHE A 129 -5.38 6.53 6.13
C PHE A 129 -5.46 5.50 4.98
N GLU A 130 -6.10 4.34 5.18
CA GLU A 130 -6.07 3.21 4.24
C GLU A 130 -6.55 3.59 2.83
N ASN A 131 -7.61 4.38 2.72
CA ASN A 131 -8.15 4.82 1.42
C ASN A 131 -7.15 5.72 0.69
N ALA A 132 -6.67 6.79 1.34
CA ALA A 132 -5.74 7.75 0.76
C ALA A 132 -4.36 7.12 0.44
N TRP A 133 -3.92 6.13 1.22
CA TRP A 133 -2.65 5.46 1.00
C TRP A 133 -2.58 4.69 -0.32
N SER A 134 -3.67 4.00 -0.70
CA SER A 134 -3.72 3.19 -1.92
C SER A 134 -3.23 3.95 -3.17
N VAL A 135 -3.65 5.21 -3.30
CA VAL A 135 -3.33 6.07 -4.45
C VAL A 135 -1.86 6.50 -4.49
N ASN A 136 -1.23 6.70 -3.32
CA ASN A 136 0.20 6.99 -3.24
C ASN A 136 1.06 5.79 -3.63
N SER A 137 0.57 4.58 -3.34
CA SER A 137 1.29 3.35 -3.66
C SER A 137 1.31 3.00 -5.15
N GLY A 138 0.63 3.75 -6.03
CA GLY A 138 0.62 3.51 -7.49
C GLY A 138 -0.63 2.78 -7.99
N VAL A 139 -1.63 2.61 -7.14
CA VAL A 139 -2.89 1.95 -7.45
C VAL A 139 -3.95 3.01 -7.73
N LEU A 140 -4.54 2.98 -8.92
CA LEU A 140 -5.56 3.95 -9.34
C LEU A 140 -6.92 3.64 -8.74
N GLN A 141 -7.26 2.35 -8.65
CA GLN A 141 -8.57 1.92 -8.24
C GLN A 141 -8.54 0.50 -7.68
N THR A 142 -9.36 0.28 -6.66
CA THR A 142 -9.82 -1.04 -6.26
C THR A 142 -11.33 -1.12 -6.37
N THR A 143 -11.85 -2.31 -6.69
CA THR A 143 -13.27 -2.62 -6.55
C THR A 143 -13.45 -4.03 -6.01
N GLY A 144 -14.65 -4.31 -5.49
CA GLY A 144 -14.91 -5.54 -4.76
C GLY A 144 -14.21 -5.53 -3.41
N SER A 145 -13.81 -6.71 -2.96
CA SER A 145 -13.24 -6.94 -1.63
C SER A 145 -11.71 -6.86 -1.63
N MET A 146 -11.15 -5.73 -2.06
CA MET A 146 -9.71 -5.46 -1.97
C MET A 146 -9.43 -4.53 -0.78
N ARG A 147 -8.42 -4.85 0.03
CA ARG A 147 -7.99 -3.99 1.16
C ARG A 147 -6.51 -3.66 1.07
N PHE A 148 -6.17 -2.38 1.04
CA PHE A 148 -4.79 -1.93 1.08
C PHE A 148 -4.32 -1.78 2.52
N VAL A 149 -3.13 -2.29 2.81
CA VAL A 149 -2.47 -2.07 4.10
C VAL A 149 -1.32 -1.10 3.94
N SER A 150 -1.19 -0.21 4.92
CA SER A 150 -0.08 0.74 4.98
C SER A 150 1.14 0.09 5.65
N PRO A 151 2.37 0.39 5.19
CA PRO A 151 3.60 0.02 5.89
C PRO A 151 3.63 0.51 7.35
N GLY A 152 4.49 -0.12 8.15
CA GLY A 152 4.71 0.19 9.56
C GLY A 152 5.25 -1.00 10.34
N PRO A 153 5.39 -0.89 11.68
CA PRO A 153 5.93 -1.97 12.49
C PRO A 153 5.08 -3.23 12.39
N GLY A 154 5.72 -4.36 12.16
CA GLY A 154 5.02 -5.62 12.01
C GLY A 154 4.29 -5.78 10.67
N PHE A 155 4.60 -4.95 9.67
CA PHE A 155 4.12 -5.08 8.30
C PHE A 155 4.72 -6.31 7.60
N HIS A 156 4.18 -7.47 7.97
CA HIS A 156 4.52 -8.77 7.40
C HIS A 156 3.23 -9.42 6.95
N PRO A 157 3.13 -9.94 5.71
CA PRO A 157 1.92 -10.61 5.23
C PRO A 157 1.45 -11.74 6.16
N GLY A 158 2.37 -12.44 6.83
CA GLY A 158 2.03 -13.47 7.82
C GLY A 158 1.32 -12.99 9.09
N ASN A 159 1.20 -11.68 9.32
CA ASN A 159 0.46 -11.12 10.45
C ASN A 159 -0.99 -10.75 10.11
N TYR A 160 -1.44 -11.02 8.88
CA TYR A 160 -2.76 -10.60 8.40
C TYR A 160 -3.59 -11.78 7.91
N GLU A 161 -4.50 -12.23 8.77
CA GLU A 161 -5.60 -13.11 8.38
C GLU A 161 -6.84 -12.24 8.05
N ASP A 162 -7.53 -12.55 6.96
CA ASP A 162 -8.71 -11.80 6.50
C ASP A 162 -9.68 -12.73 5.77
N ASN A 163 -10.88 -12.89 6.32
CA ASN A 163 -11.91 -13.75 5.74
C ASN A 163 -12.71 -13.06 4.63
N GLU A 164 -12.60 -11.75 4.48
CA GLU A 164 -13.49 -10.92 3.67
C GLU A 164 -12.78 -10.21 2.53
N HIS A 165 -11.47 -9.97 2.64
CA HIS A 165 -10.71 -9.15 1.68
C HIS A 165 -9.46 -9.86 1.14
N ILE A 166 -9.15 -9.55 -0.12
CA ILE A 166 -7.82 -9.76 -0.68
C ILE A 166 -6.97 -8.56 -0.25
N VAL A 167 -5.98 -8.82 0.60
CA VAL A 167 -5.12 -7.81 1.19
C VAL A 167 -3.97 -7.50 0.24
N VAL A 168 -3.69 -6.21 0.02
CA VAL A 168 -2.63 -5.74 -0.86
C VAL A 168 -1.52 -5.09 -0.04
N PHE A 169 -0.34 -5.69 -0.12
CA PHE A 169 0.89 -5.24 0.50
C PHE A 169 1.76 -4.57 -0.56
N PRO A 170 2.00 -3.25 -0.50
CA PRO A 170 3.16 -2.68 -1.18
C PRO A 170 4.43 -3.36 -0.64
N GLU A 171 5.28 -3.86 -1.52
CA GLU A 171 6.60 -4.36 -1.14
C GLU A 171 7.63 -3.27 -1.49
N ARG A 172 8.61 -3.58 -2.33
CA ARG A 172 9.65 -2.62 -2.69
C ARG A 172 9.30 -1.84 -3.95
N LYS A 173 9.69 -0.57 -3.98
CA LYS A 173 9.45 0.38 -5.07
C LYS A 173 10.74 0.74 -5.80
N GLY A 174 10.63 0.96 -7.12
CA GLY A 174 11.72 1.51 -7.92
C GLY A 174 12.97 0.62 -8.01
N ILE A 175 12.82 -0.69 -7.84
CA ILE A 175 13.92 -1.66 -7.93
C ILE A 175 14.34 -1.83 -9.37
N ILE A 176 15.65 -1.80 -9.61
CA ILE A 176 16.23 -2.23 -10.88
C ILE A 176 16.62 -3.70 -10.73
N SER A 177 15.96 -4.58 -11.48
CA SER A 177 16.34 -6.00 -11.49
C SER A 177 17.72 -6.17 -12.14
N SER A 178 18.69 -6.74 -11.42
CA SER A 178 20.02 -7.01 -11.96
C SER A 178 20.06 -8.26 -12.86
N GLU A 179 19.06 -9.14 -12.72
CA GLU A 179 18.99 -10.42 -13.42
C GLU A 179 17.64 -10.61 -14.11
N THR A 180 17.58 -11.61 -15.00
CA THR A 180 16.35 -12.02 -15.65
C THR A 180 15.50 -12.80 -14.65
N ILE A 181 14.19 -12.52 -14.58
CA ILE A 181 13.31 -13.12 -13.59
C ILE A 181 12.19 -13.87 -14.29
N ARG A 182 11.95 -15.12 -13.89
CA ARG A 182 10.82 -15.90 -14.38
C ARG A 182 9.53 -15.50 -13.67
N VAL A 183 8.46 -15.37 -14.43
CA VAL A 183 7.12 -15.01 -13.92
C VAL A 183 6.06 -15.96 -14.49
N ASP A 184 4.86 -15.95 -13.91
CA ASP A 184 3.77 -16.81 -14.34
C ASP A 184 2.95 -16.23 -15.48
N MET A 185 2.82 -14.90 -15.56
CA MET A 185 2.10 -14.19 -16.62
C MET A 185 2.85 -12.91 -17.01
N VAL A 186 2.86 -12.61 -18.31
CA VAL A 186 3.31 -11.32 -18.89
C VAL A 186 2.30 -10.75 -19.88
N ASP A 187 1.49 -11.62 -20.51
CA ASP A 187 0.48 -11.24 -21.47
C ASP A 187 -0.93 -11.26 -20.84
N PRO A 188 -1.87 -10.43 -21.35
CA PRO A 188 -3.26 -10.46 -20.92
C PRO A 188 -3.91 -11.83 -21.13
N GLY A 189 -4.79 -12.20 -20.22
CA GLY A 189 -5.49 -13.49 -20.23
C GLY A 189 -5.75 -14.02 -18.84
N GLU A 190 -6.37 -15.19 -18.78
CA GLU A 190 -6.53 -15.94 -17.52
C GLU A 190 -5.29 -16.78 -17.24
N TYR A 191 -4.88 -16.82 -15.97
CA TYR A 191 -3.72 -17.60 -15.55
C TYR A 191 -3.87 -19.07 -15.90
N ALA A 192 -2.88 -19.58 -16.65
CA ALA A 192 -2.71 -20.99 -16.94
C ALA A 192 -1.39 -21.52 -16.37
N LYS A 193 -1.45 -22.60 -15.58
CA LYS A 193 -0.25 -23.24 -15.06
C LYS A 193 0.53 -23.91 -16.19
N SER A 194 1.78 -23.48 -16.36
CA SER A 194 2.77 -24.07 -17.27
C SER A 194 3.94 -24.68 -16.50
N HIS A 195 4.75 -25.49 -17.18
CA HIS A 195 5.99 -26.00 -16.58
C HIS A 195 6.98 -24.86 -16.36
N TYR A 196 7.82 -25.00 -15.33
CA TYR A 196 8.80 -23.98 -14.94
C TYR A 196 9.69 -23.50 -16.10
N ARG A 197 10.09 -24.40 -17.00
CA ARG A 197 10.94 -24.08 -18.15
C ARG A 197 10.24 -23.24 -19.22
N ASP A 198 8.92 -23.34 -19.30
CA ASP A 198 8.07 -22.64 -20.27
C ASP A 198 7.57 -21.29 -19.72
N LYS A 199 7.93 -20.96 -18.48
CA LYS A 199 7.58 -19.69 -17.85
C LYS A 199 8.27 -18.53 -18.58
N PRO A 200 7.54 -17.44 -18.89
CA PRO A 200 8.13 -16.25 -19.48
C PRO A 200 9.19 -15.65 -18.54
N GLU A 201 10.12 -14.92 -19.16
CA GLU A 201 11.24 -14.28 -18.51
C GLU A 201 11.15 -12.76 -18.69
N LEU A 202 11.25 -12.03 -17.59
CA LEU A 202 11.38 -10.58 -17.58
C LEU A 202 12.85 -10.19 -17.68
N PRO A 203 13.24 -9.36 -18.66
CA PRO A 203 14.63 -8.93 -18.80
C PRO A 203 15.06 -8.04 -17.62
N SER A 204 16.36 -8.07 -17.33
CA SER A 204 16.99 -7.19 -16.35
C SER A 204 17.01 -5.72 -16.80
N GLY A 205 17.33 -4.82 -15.86
CA GLY A 205 17.44 -3.38 -16.11
C GLY A 205 16.13 -2.60 -16.07
N GLN A 206 14.99 -3.28 -15.97
CA GLN A 206 13.69 -2.64 -15.76
C GLN A 206 13.57 -2.12 -14.32
N ARG A 207 12.99 -0.92 -14.19
CA ARG A 207 12.65 -0.31 -12.90
C ARG A 207 11.23 -0.69 -12.52
N LEU A 208 11.07 -1.44 -11.43
CA LEU A 208 9.84 -2.10 -11.06
C LEU A 208 9.41 -1.75 -9.62
N THR A 209 8.10 -1.76 -9.42
CA THR A 209 7.47 -1.75 -8.10
C THR A 209 6.73 -3.07 -7.90
N SER A 210 6.91 -3.66 -6.72
CA SER A 210 6.29 -4.94 -6.36
C SER A 210 5.16 -4.76 -5.36
N TYR A 211 4.10 -5.54 -5.57
CA TYR A 211 2.98 -5.66 -4.64
C TYR A 211 2.70 -7.15 -4.40
N LEU A 212 2.50 -7.53 -3.15
CA LEU A 212 2.00 -8.85 -2.79
C LEU A 212 0.50 -8.76 -2.50
N LEU A 213 -0.28 -9.62 -3.12
CA LEU A 213 -1.70 -9.77 -2.85
C LEU A 213 -1.91 -11.10 -2.15
N GLN A 214 -2.74 -11.08 -1.11
CA GLN A 214 -2.93 -12.20 -0.21
C GLN A 214 -4.39 -12.42 0.13
N LEU A 215 -4.82 -13.68 0.17
CA LEU A 215 -6.00 -14.11 0.91
C LEU A 215 -5.59 -15.20 1.89
N ASP A 216 -5.69 -14.90 3.19
CA ASP A 216 -5.35 -15.81 4.29
C ASP A 216 -6.58 -15.99 5.18
N ALA A 217 -7.28 -17.11 4.97
CA ALA A 217 -8.56 -17.34 5.64
C ALA A 217 -8.36 -18.03 6.99
N TYR A 218 -9.17 -17.65 7.98
CA TYR A 218 -9.17 -18.25 9.31
C TYR A 218 -10.52 -18.87 9.68
N PRO A 219 -10.55 -19.88 10.57
CA PRO A 219 -11.80 -20.54 10.95
C PRO A 219 -12.75 -19.60 11.69
N GLU A 220 -13.99 -19.46 11.18
CA GLU A 220 -14.99 -18.56 11.78
C GLU A 220 -16.43 -18.98 11.46
N GLY A 221 -17.33 -18.69 12.39
CA GLY A 221 -18.78 -18.83 12.24
C GLY A 221 -19.28 -20.26 12.43
N THR A 222 -20.49 -20.53 11.92
CA THR A 222 -21.18 -21.82 12.06
C THR A 222 -20.53 -22.94 11.24
N ASN A 223 -19.86 -22.59 10.14
CA ASN A 223 -19.12 -23.52 9.29
C ASN A 223 -17.65 -23.09 9.22
N PRO A 224 -16.89 -23.31 10.31
CA PRO A 224 -15.55 -22.73 10.48
C PRO A 224 -14.59 -23.13 9.36
N ASN A 225 -14.72 -24.34 8.80
CA ASN A 225 -13.82 -24.88 7.78
C ASN A 225 -14.25 -24.61 6.33
N ARG A 226 -15.30 -23.81 6.10
CA ARG A 226 -15.79 -23.51 4.74
C ARG A 226 -14.77 -22.64 3.99
N LYS A 227 -14.49 -22.96 2.71
CA LYS A 227 -13.73 -22.07 1.82
C LYS A 227 -14.34 -20.66 1.77
N ARG A 228 -13.51 -19.64 1.96
CA ARG A 228 -13.86 -18.24 1.69
C ARG A 228 -13.79 -18.04 0.19
N ASN A 229 -14.66 -17.18 -0.33
CA ASN A 229 -14.67 -16.81 -1.74
C ASN A 229 -14.66 -15.28 -1.77
N VAL A 230 -13.55 -14.72 -2.22
CA VAL A 230 -13.34 -13.28 -2.24
C VAL A 230 -13.02 -12.86 -3.65
N ARG A 231 -13.74 -11.84 -4.12
CA ARG A 231 -13.59 -11.28 -5.46
C ARG A 231 -13.17 -9.83 -5.37
N GLY A 232 -12.22 -9.45 -6.20
CA GLY A 232 -11.78 -8.08 -6.27
C GLY A 232 -11.07 -7.78 -7.57
N GLN A 233 -10.94 -6.50 -7.83
CA GLN A 233 -10.21 -5.98 -8.97
C GLN A 233 -9.32 -4.84 -8.49
N ILE A 234 -8.12 -4.80 -9.04
CA ILE A 234 -7.12 -3.78 -8.78
C ILE A 234 -6.59 -3.23 -10.11
N THR A 235 -6.49 -1.92 -10.22
CA THR A 235 -5.96 -1.22 -11.39
C THR A 235 -4.76 -0.37 -10.98
N PHE A 236 -3.62 -0.57 -11.63
CA PHE A 236 -2.39 0.18 -11.39
C PHE A 236 -2.25 1.37 -12.35
N ALA A 237 -1.48 2.37 -11.94
CA ALA A 237 -1.21 3.55 -12.75
C ALA A 237 -0.36 3.22 -13.98
N ASN A 238 0.60 2.32 -13.80
CA ASN A 238 1.54 1.87 -14.80
C ASN A 238 1.26 0.42 -15.21
N PRO A 239 1.78 -0.02 -16.38
CA PRO A 239 1.61 -1.40 -16.82
C PRO A 239 2.14 -2.42 -15.82
N ILE A 240 1.37 -3.47 -15.59
CA ILE A 240 1.80 -4.73 -15.01
C ILE A 240 2.69 -5.40 -16.05
N VAL A 241 3.94 -5.66 -15.70
CA VAL A 241 4.88 -6.36 -16.59
C VAL A 241 4.99 -7.84 -16.24
N GLY A 242 4.63 -8.22 -15.02
CA GLY A 242 4.66 -9.62 -14.61
C GLY A 242 3.76 -9.93 -13.42
N VAL A 243 3.23 -11.15 -13.40
CA VAL A 243 2.50 -11.71 -12.25
C VAL A 243 3.14 -13.02 -11.86
N ILE A 244 3.37 -13.22 -10.57
CA ILE A 244 4.00 -14.41 -9.99
C ILE A 244 3.03 -15.04 -8.99
N MET A 245 2.74 -16.32 -9.14
CA MET A 245 1.75 -17.08 -8.36
C MET A 245 2.29 -18.44 -7.91
N ALA A 246 3.21 -19.05 -8.66
CA ALA A 246 3.78 -20.33 -8.28
C ALA A 246 4.67 -20.18 -7.04
N SER A 247 4.48 -21.02 -6.01
CA SER A 247 5.23 -20.90 -4.74
C SER A 247 6.75 -20.88 -4.92
N ARG A 248 7.27 -21.64 -5.90
CA ARG A 248 8.69 -21.62 -6.25
C ARG A 248 9.15 -20.25 -6.75
N LEU A 249 8.41 -19.65 -7.68
CA LEU A 249 8.74 -18.34 -8.24
C LEU A 249 8.52 -17.22 -7.21
N LEU A 250 7.48 -17.33 -6.36
CA LEU A 250 7.29 -16.42 -5.24
C LEU A 250 8.50 -16.42 -4.30
N LYS A 251 9.03 -17.60 -3.97
CA LYS A 251 10.23 -17.73 -3.13
C LYS A 251 11.49 -17.19 -3.82
N GLU A 252 11.71 -17.56 -5.09
CA GLU A 252 12.87 -17.08 -5.87
C GLU A 252 12.87 -15.55 -6.02
N SER A 253 11.69 -14.93 -6.12
CA SER A 253 11.55 -13.49 -6.33
C SER A 253 11.58 -12.62 -5.06
N GLU A 254 11.55 -13.22 -3.86
CA GLU A 254 11.60 -12.48 -2.58
C GLU A 254 12.87 -11.68 -2.39
N VAL A 255 14.02 -12.26 -2.73
CA VAL A 255 15.33 -11.61 -2.55
C VAL A 255 15.42 -10.30 -3.32
N VAL A 256 14.71 -10.23 -4.45
CA VAL A 256 14.67 -9.03 -5.28
C VAL A 256 13.53 -8.13 -4.83
N PHE A 257 12.29 -8.62 -4.86
CA PHE A 257 11.09 -7.79 -4.78
C PHE A 257 10.41 -7.77 -3.41
N GLY A 258 10.69 -8.77 -2.58
CA GLY A 258 10.14 -8.86 -1.25
C GLY A 258 10.78 -7.86 -0.28
N ASN A 259 10.08 -7.58 0.80
CA ASN A 259 10.57 -6.76 1.89
C ASN A 259 11.66 -7.54 2.65
N PRO A 260 12.86 -6.97 2.84
CA PRO A 260 14.05 -7.71 3.31
C PRO A 260 13.94 -8.21 4.75
N GLU A 261 13.08 -7.59 5.57
CA GLU A 261 12.87 -7.95 6.98
C GLU A 261 11.65 -8.85 7.19
N VAL A 262 11.01 -9.30 6.10
CA VAL A 262 9.80 -10.11 6.16
C VAL A 262 10.13 -11.58 5.88
N GLU A 263 9.81 -12.45 6.83
CA GLU A 263 9.68 -13.88 6.54
C GLU A 263 8.30 -14.14 5.94
N TYR A 264 8.28 -14.72 4.75
CA TYR A 264 7.04 -14.98 4.05
C TYR A 264 6.51 -16.39 4.32
N PRO A 265 5.21 -16.53 4.62
CA PRO A 265 4.59 -17.82 4.93
C PRO A 265 4.60 -18.78 3.72
N THR A 266 4.75 -20.08 3.98
CA THR A 266 4.65 -21.16 2.98
C THR A 266 3.96 -22.40 3.59
N PRO A 267 3.24 -23.23 2.80
CA PRO A 267 2.97 -23.11 1.35
C PRO A 267 1.95 -22.02 1.02
N ARG A 268 2.04 -21.48 -0.20
CA ARG A 268 1.22 -20.36 -0.70
C ARG A 268 1.11 -20.37 -2.22
N ALA A 269 -0.02 -20.79 -2.74
CA ALA A 269 -0.20 -20.85 -4.19
C ALA A 269 -1.68 -20.83 -4.52
N VAL A 270 -2.00 -20.04 -5.51
CA VAL A 270 -3.30 -20.00 -6.17
C VAL A 270 -3.63 -21.38 -6.77
N GLU A 271 -4.74 -21.97 -6.33
CA GLU A 271 -5.33 -23.23 -6.79
C GLU A 271 -6.08 -23.03 -8.12
N GLN A 272 -5.35 -23.11 -9.22
CA GLN A 272 -5.92 -22.97 -10.56
C GLN A 272 -6.91 -24.10 -10.92
N ARG A 273 -7.86 -23.76 -11.80
CA ARG A 273 -8.75 -24.71 -12.49
C ARG A 273 -7.97 -25.64 -13.44
N PRO A 274 -8.07 -26.97 -13.29
CA PRO A 274 -7.57 -27.92 -14.27
C PRO A 274 -8.29 -27.78 -15.62
N GLU A 275 -7.58 -28.02 -16.72
CA GLU A 275 -8.16 -27.99 -18.06
C GLU A 275 -9.34 -28.99 -18.17
N GLY A 276 -10.47 -28.51 -18.68
CA GLY A 276 -11.71 -29.29 -18.82
C GLY A 276 -12.51 -29.50 -17.54
N ASP A 277 -12.07 -28.97 -16.39
CA ASP A 277 -12.83 -29.05 -15.14
C ASP A 277 -13.82 -27.88 -15.00
N GLU A 278 -15.12 -28.18 -15.08
CA GLU A 278 -16.19 -27.17 -14.93
C GLU A 278 -16.64 -26.98 -13.47
N ARG A 279 -16.10 -27.75 -12.52
CA ARG A 279 -16.53 -27.66 -11.11
C ARG A 279 -16.19 -26.29 -10.52
N PRO A 280 -17.05 -25.71 -9.66
CA PRO A 280 -16.68 -24.51 -8.91
C PRO A 280 -15.62 -24.86 -7.86
N GLY A 281 -14.91 -23.85 -7.35
CA GLY A 281 -13.99 -24.05 -6.21
C GLY A 281 -12.51 -23.79 -6.49
N PHE A 282 -12.18 -23.43 -7.72
CA PHE A 282 -10.84 -23.00 -8.15
C PHE A 282 -10.73 -21.48 -8.21
N ASP A 283 -9.50 -21.02 -8.11
CA ASP A 283 -9.14 -19.63 -8.21
C ASP A 283 -9.07 -19.18 -9.66
N SER A 284 -9.36 -17.91 -9.90
CA SER A 284 -9.19 -17.26 -11.19
C SER A 284 -8.41 -15.97 -10.99
N VAL A 285 -7.38 -15.79 -11.82
CA VAL A 285 -6.54 -14.59 -11.88
C VAL A 285 -6.50 -14.19 -13.36
N ILE A 286 -6.98 -12.99 -13.67
CA ILE A 286 -7.06 -12.50 -15.03
C ILE A 286 -6.31 -11.17 -15.12
N LEU A 287 -5.30 -11.14 -15.98
CA LEU A 287 -4.64 -9.90 -16.41
C LEU A 287 -5.44 -9.31 -17.57
N ALA A 288 -6.02 -8.13 -17.38
CA ALA A 288 -6.86 -7.49 -18.37
C ALA A 288 -6.06 -6.97 -19.58
N ALA A 289 -6.75 -6.77 -20.70
CA ALA A 289 -6.14 -6.32 -21.96
C ALA A 289 -5.49 -4.94 -21.90
N ASP A 290 -5.82 -4.12 -20.89
CA ASP A 290 -5.18 -2.82 -20.66
C ASP A 290 -3.79 -2.94 -20.03
N GLN A 291 -3.34 -4.16 -19.72
CA GLN A 291 -2.06 -4.44 -19.05
C GLN A 291 -1.92 -3.74 -17.69
N ARG A 292 -3.01 -3.27 -17.08
CA ARG A 292 -2.97 -2.47 -15.83
C ARG A 292 -3.91 -3.01 -14.78
N THR A 293 -4.90 -3.81 -15.18
CA THR A 293 -5.91 -4.35 -14.28
C THR A 293 -5.74 -5.84 -14.05
N LEU A 294 -5.78 -6.24 -12.77
CA LEU A 294 -5.95 -7.63 -12.36
C LEU A 294 -7.32 -7.85 -11.76
N ILE A 295 -7.97 -8.92 -12.19
CA ILE A 295 -9.26 -9.40 -11.68
C ILE A 295 -9.01 -10.73 -10.97
N LEU A 296 -9.52 -10.85 -9.75
CA LEU A 296 -9.24 -11.97 -8.86
C LEU A 296 -10.56 -12.56 -8.34
N ASP A 297 -10.65 -13.89 -8.36
CA ASP A 297 -11.68 -14.68 -7.67
C ASP A 297 -10.94 -15.80 -6.92
N LEU A 298 -10.62 -15.57 -5.64
CA LEU A 298 -9.83 -16.47 -4.80
C LEU A 298 -10.72 -17.25 -3.83
N LYS A 299 -10.43 -18.55 -3.68
CA LYS A 299 -11.24 -19.55 -2.98
C LYS A 299 -10.40 -20.36 -1.99
N VAL A 300 -10.03 -19.69 -0.91
CA VAL A 300 -9.11 -20.19 0.11
C VAL A 300 -9.85 -20.95 1.22
N ALA A 301 -9.38 -22.16 1.53
CA ALA A 301 -9.80 -22.86 2.74
C ALA A 301 -9.08 -22.28 3.97
N PRO A 302 -9.71 -22.25 5.15
CA PRO A 302 -9.01 -21.84 6.36
C PRO A 302 -7.70 -22.62 6.56
N GLN A 303 -6.65 -21.95 7.06
CA GLN A 303 -5.28 -22.49 7.19
C GLN A 303 -4.53 -22.72 5.86
N LYS A 304 -5.14 -22.37 4.72
CA LYS A 304 -4.43 -22.20 3.45
C LYS A 304 -4.23 -20.72 3.16
N LEU A 305 -3.26 -20.46 2.31
CA LEU A 305 -2.85 -19.14 1.93
C LEU A 305 -2.74 -19.06 0.41
N ASP A 306 -3.46 -18.11 -0.18
CA ASP A 306 -3.20 -17.69 -1.55
C ASP A 306 -2.37 -16.42 -1.53
N GLN A 307 -1.26 -16.44 -2.26
CA GLN A 307 -0.48 -15.24 -2.53
C GLN A 307 -0.16 -15.16 -4.02
N LEU A 308 -0.13 -13.93 -4.52
CA LEU A 308 0.48 -13.59 -5.79
C LEU A 308 1.28 -12.30 -5.66
N ARG A 309 2.34 -12.15 -6.46
CA ARG A 309 3.14 -10.94 -6.55
C ARG A 309 2.93 -10.30 -7.92
N VAL A 310 2.69 -9.00 -7.93
CA VAL A 310 2.45 -8.20 -9.13
C VAL A 310 3.60 -7.24 -9.29
N LEU A 311 4.22 -7.26 -10.47
CA LEU A 311 5.33 -6.41 -10.84
C LEU A 311 4.83 -5.35 -11.80
N VAL A 312 5.00 -4.09 -11.42
CA VAL A 312 4.49 -2.93 -12.15
C VAL A 312 5.66 -2.06 -12.58
N GLU A 313 5.65 -1.61 -13.83
CA GLU A 313 6.65 -0.69 -14.36
C GLU A 313 6.65 0.63 -13.59
N THR A 314 7.82 1.23 -13.41
CA THR A 314 7.99 2.52 -12.73
C THR A 314 8.83 3.44 -13.59
N ASP A 315 8.40 4.70 -13.67
CA ASP A 315 9.12 5.77 -14.35
C ASP A 315 10.49 6.08 -13.72
#